data_AF-W9IC66-F1
#
_entry.id   AF-W9IC66-F1
#
_cell.length_a   1.000
_cell.length_b   1.000
_cell.length_c   1.000
_cell.angle_alpha   90.00
_cell.angle_beta   90.00
_cell.angle_gamma   90.00
#
_symmetry.space_group_name_H-M   'P 1'
#
loop_
_entity.id
_entity.type
_entity.pdbx_description
1 polymer ?
#
loop_
_entity_poly.entity_id
_entity_poly.type
_entity_poly.pdbx_seq_one_letter_code
_entity_poly.pdbx_strand_id
1 'polypeptide(L)'
;MMEEGRSFHWMSFCCLCLFDFCDGDRVIRPGHPSESGSGAPATVEFDYETLIFNPESPRYISPRQWGRTRSFVLAAHLDCQRRFPPFDKHVVSNLLCHDFPPSDSRKRERMLVLQQCCPDTSGEHADITLDALQEQARIGVRDLILAPNLVKFLAGKTARYLHFVVDPSKPIWGLSATFENARYLQGLSNKDGKNAFLVVSDPQQLSDGVYFASDHLGVRAVSFGETDMTRSSNYEQPGIWWTFQNTNRSQRYFLKWYSDGFKMRDLHVVKSPEDVLAPLARWSLLPPNPEAIWYLNLDDRAGGRHYFKVLECESPEITGYSACLLDEDLLYLHSHRESEDFSFYREGRGDRLHAVWLYFPVEKHERIVEVWRLRRRPKFWRDILLVRYKGRTDGNR
;
A
#
# COMPACT_ATOMS: atom_id res chain seq x y z
N MET A 1 -4.65 25.87 -17.51
CA MET A 1 -5.65 26.51 -16.63
C MET A 1 -5.67 25.68 -15.35
N MET A 2 -4.95 26.09 -14.31
CA MET A 2 -4.84 25.29 -13.08
C MET A 2 -6.17 25.34 -12.33
N GLU A 3 -6.80 24.18 -12.17
CA GLU A 3 -8.18 24.05 -11.71
C GLU A 3 -8.30 24.08 -10.19
N GLU A 4 -9.02 25.10 -9.73
CA GLU A 4 -9.37 25.42 -8.35
C GLU A 4 -10.46 24.45 -7.83
N GLY A 5 -10.38 24.03 -6.56
CA GLY A 5 -11.51 23.45 -5.82
C GLY A 5 -11.98 22.04 -6.18
N ARG A 6 -11.14 21.18 -6.80
CA ARG A 6 -11.54 19.80 -7.14
C ARG A 6 -11.89 18.98 -5.88
N SER A 7 -13.05 18.31 -5.89
CA SER A 7 -13.49 17.41 -4.82
C SER A 7 -13.08 15.94 -5.03
N PHE A 8 -12.03 15.71 -5.80
CA PHE A 8 -11.55 14.39 -6.20
C PHE A 8 -10.05 14.43 -6.49
N HIS A 9 -9.42 13.26 -6.42
CA HIS A 9 -8.01 13.03 -6.75
C HIS A 9 -7.88 12.24 -8.03
N TRP A 10 -6.75 12.35 -8.71
CA TRP A 10 -6.34 11.33 -9.70
C TRP A 10 -5.08 10.63 -9.22
N MET A 11 -4.85 9.42 -9.73
CA MET A 11 -3.63 8.67 -9.44
C MET A 11 -2.41 9.49 -9.89
N SER A 12 -1.33 9.49 -9.10
CA SER A 12 -0.05 10.13 -9.46
C SER A 12 0.78 9.31 -10.46
N PHE A 13 0.17 8.29 -11.06
CA PHE A 13 0.79 7.37 -12.00
C PHE A 13 -0.21 7.00 -13.09
N CYS A 14 0.31 6.57 -14.23
CA CYS A 14 -0.49 6.10 -15.35
C CYS A 14 -1.07 4.71 -15.05
N CYS A 15 -2.39 4.57 -15.11
CA CYS A 15 -3.06 3.28 -14.90
C CYS A 15 -2.81 2.22 -15.99
N LEU A 16 -2.13 2.57 -17.08
CA LEU A 16 -1.88 1.67 -18.22
C LEU A 16 -0.43 1.21 -18.34
N CYS A 17 0.53 1.98 -17.83
CA CYS A 17 1.93 1.58 -17.78
C CYS A 17 2.49 1.55 -16.35
N LEU A 18 1.73 2.00 -15.35
CA LEU A 18 2.10 2.03 -13.93
C LEU A 18 3.34 2.86 -13.58
N PHE A 19 3.79 3.74 -14.49
CA PHE A 19 4.83 4.74 -14.21
C PHE A 19 4.22 5.97 -13.56
N ASP A 20 4.95 6.54 -12.58
CA ASP A 20 4.62 7.85 -12.01
C ASP A 20 4.60 8.91 -13.11
N PHE A 21 3.71 9.90 -12.99
CA PHE A 21 3.72 11.05 -13.88
C PHE A 21 4.91 11.98 -13.55
N CYS A 22 5.48 12.56 -14.59
CA CYS A 22 6.53 13.58 -14.51
C CYS A 22 6.00 14.94 -14.99
N ASP A 23 6.61 16.02 -14.53
CA ASP A 23 6.26 17.38 -14.96
C ASP A 23 6.39 17.52 -16.47
N GLY A 24 5.35 18.06 -17.10
CA GLY A 24 5.24 18.18 -18.56
C GLY A 24 4.62 16.96 -19.27
N ASP A 25 4.35 15.86 -18.55
CA ASP A 25 3.67 14.71 -19.16
C ASP A 25 2.27 15.10 -19.67
N ARG A 26 1.93 14.68 -20.90
CA ARG A 26 0.57 14.77 -21.41
C ARG A 26 -0.29 13.69 -20.77
N VAL A 27 -1.27 14.09 -19.96
CA VAL A 27 -2.14 13.18 -19.19
C VAL A 27 -3.60 13.33 -19.61
N ILE A 28 -4.32 12.21 -19.61
CA ILE A 28 -5.76 12.14 -19.86
C ILE A 28 -6.47 11.42 -18.70
N ARG A 29 -7.65 11.92 -18.34
CA ARG A 29 -8.53 11.32 -17.34
C ARG A 29 -10.00 11.46 -17.75
N PRO A 30 -10.94 10.68 -17.19
CA PRO A 30 -12.36 10.98 -17.35
C PRO A 30 -12.74 12.30 -16.64
N GLY A 31 -13.77 12.97 -17.14
CA GLY A 31 -14.41 14.07 -16.42
C GLY A 31 -14.99 13.60 -15.09
N HIS A 32 -14.92 14.42 -14.05
CA HIS A 32 -15.48 14.09 -12.73
C HIS A 32 -16.81 14.82 -12.50
N PRO A 33 -17.83 14.19 -11.89
CA PRO A 33 -19.13 14.81 -11.70
C PRO A 33 -19.12 16.13 -10.91
N SER A 34 -18.11 16.36 -10.06
CA SER A 34 -17.98 17.62 -9.31
C SER A 34 -17.56 18.81 -10.17
N GLU A 35 -17.12 18.57 -11.40
CA GLU A 35 -16.68 19.60 -12.34
C GLU A 35 -17.88 20.16 -13.15
N SER A 36 -19.09 19.75 -12.77
CA SER A 36 -20.32 20.01 -13.53
C SER A 36 -20.87 21.42 -13.32
N GLY A 37 -20.30 22.38 -14.04
CA GLY A 37 -21.05 23.48 -14.63
C GLY A 37 -21.42 23.13 -16.08
N SER A 38 -22.61 22.58 -16.30
CA SER A 38 -23.29 22.44 -17.62
C SER A 38 -22.51 21.84 -18.82
N GLY A 39 -21.62 20.86 -18.61
CA GLY A 39 -21.03 20.12 -19.74
C GLY A 39 -19.60 19.65 -19.50
N ALA A 40 -19.35 18.95 -18.39
CA ALA A 40 -18.04 18.37 -18.14
C ALA A 40 -17.67 17.47 -19.33
N PRO A 41 -16.52 17.71 -20.00
CA PRO A 41 -16.11 16.89 -21.13
C PRO A 41 -15.94 15.43 -20.67
N ALA A 42 -16.28 14.47 -21.55
CA ALA A 42 -16.18 13.04 -21.22
C ALA A 42 -14.77 12.63 -20.77
N THR A 43 -13.76 13.34 -21.27
CA THR A 43 -12.36 13.22 -20.89
C THR A 43 -11.70 14.60 -20.82
N VAL A 44 -10.76 14.76 -19.89
CA VAL A 44 -9.95 15.97 -19.72
C VAL A 44 -8.50 15.61 -20.03
N GLU A 45 -7.90 16.34 -20.96
CA GLU A 45 -6.46 16.31 -21.24
C GLU A 45 -5.77 17.51 -20.61
N PHE A 46 -4.59 17.31 -20.04
CA PHE A 46 -3.81 18.36 -19.40
C PHE A 46 -2.33 18.00 -19.38
N ASP A 47 -1.48 19.02 -19.21
CA ASP A 47 -0.06 18.82 -18.92
C ASP A 47 0.09 18.61 -17.41
N TYR A 48 0.72 17.52 -17.01
CA TYR A 48 0.92 17.19 -15.60
C TYR A 48 1.95 18.13 -14.99
N GLU A 49 1.60 18.68 -13.84
CA GLU A 49 2.52 19.42 -12.99
C GLU A 49 2.39 18.81 -11.59
N THR A 50 3.53 18.43 -11.03
CA THR A 50 3.65 18.01 -9.64
C THR A 50 3.16 19.16 -8.80
N LEU A 51 2.10 18.91 -8.02
CA LEU A 51 1.63 19.88 -7.06
C LEU A 51 2.78 20.14 -6.08
N ILE A 52 3.15 21.41 -5.89
CA ILE A 52 4.14 21.84 -4.90
C ILE A 52 3.40 22.60 -3.80
N PHE A 53 3.69 22.27 -2.54
CA PHE A 53 3.28 23.05 -1.38
C PHE A 53 3.77 24.48 -1.54
N ASN A 54 2.86 25.40 -1.86
CA ASN A 54 3.12 26.81 -1.84
C ASN A 54 2.09 27.48 -0.90
N PRO A 55 2.44 27.69 0.38
CA PRO A 55 1.52 28.23 1.37
C PRO A 55 1.13 29.68 1.06
N GLU A 56 1.91 30.38 0.22
CA GLU A 56 1.65 31.75 -0.21
C GLU A 56 0.74 31.82 -1.42
N SER A 57 0.51 30.68 -2.11
CA SER A 57 -0.42 30.63 -3.23
C SER A 57 -1.86 30.64 -2.71
N PRO A 58 -2.68 31.65 -3.02
CA PRO A 58 -4.09 31.65 -2.64
C PRO A 58 -4.90 30.55 -3.35
N ARG A 59 -4.31 29.88 -4.35
CA ARG A 59 -4.89 28.73 -5.07
C ARG A 59 -4.53 27.38 -4.44
N TYR A 60 -3.73 27.39 -3.38
CA TYR A 60 -3.30 26.19 -2.69
C TYR A 60 -4.45 25.56 -1.89
N ILE A 61 -4.75 24.31 -2.17
CA ILE A 61 -5.60 23.46 -1.34
C ILE A 61 -4.67 22.61 -0.49
N SER A 62 -4.92 22.52 0.80
CA SER A 62 -4.04 21.78 1.71
C SER A 62 -4.31 20.26 1.64
N PRO A 63 -3.30 19.36 1.70
CA PRO A 63 -3.43 17.93 2.01
C PRO A 63 -4.47 17.59 3.09
N ARG A 64 -4.67 18.47 4.09
CA ARG A 64 -5.75 18.33 5.08
C ARG A 64 -7.16 18.42 4.47
N GLN A 65 -7.35 19.27 3.47
CA GLN A 65 -8.58 19.37 2.68
C GLN A 65 -8.66 18.26 1.62
N TRP A 66 -7.51 17.75 1.14
CA TRP A 66 -7.42 16.64 0.17
C TRP A 66 -7.98 15.32 0.70
N GLY A 67 -7.62 14.92 1.92
CA GLY A 67 -7.99 13.60 2.48
C GLY A 67 -9.49 13.36 2.74
N ARG A 68 -10.34 14.39 2.63
CA ARG A 68 -11.81 14.24 2.76
C ARG A 68 -12.50 13.79 1.47
N THR A 69 -11.79 13.81 0.34
CA THR A 69 -12.35 13.44 -0.96
C THR A 69 -12.11 11.96 -1.24
N ARG A 70 -13.20 11.18 -1.37
CA ARG A 70 -13.15 9.71 -1.47
C ARG A 70 -13.06 9.17 -2.90
N SER A 71 -13.10 10.03 -3.91
CA SER A 71 -13.03 9.61 -5.32
C SER A 71 -11.63 9.79 -5.87
N PHE A 72 -10.95 8.67 -6.11
CA PHE A 72 -9.77 8.61 -6.97
C PHE A 72 -10.20 8.34 -8.41
N VAL A 73 -9.65 9.12 -9.32
CA VAL A 73 -9.90 9.08 -10.75
C VAL A 73 -8.69 8.46 -11.42
N LEU A 74 -8.94 7.48 -12.30
CA LEU A 74 -7.88 6.93 -13.13
C LEU A 74 -7.36 7.98 -14.10
N ALA A 75 -6.04 8.10 -14.18
CA ALA A 75 -5.36 8.91 -15.18
C ALA A 75 -4.38 8.04 -15.97
N ALA A 76 -4.10 8.43 -17.21
CA ALA A 76 -3.12 7.76 -18.05
C ALA A 76 -2.32 8.78 -18.85
N HIS A 77 -1.09 8.44 -19.25
CA HIS A 77 -0.42 9.19 -20.30
C HIS A 77 -1.27 9.17 -21.55
N LEU A 78 -1.35 10.30 -22.25
CA LEU A 78 -2.13 10.45 -23.46
C LEU A 78 -1.68 9.46 -24.55
N ASP A 79 -0.37 9.24 -24.67
CA ASP A 79 0.20 8.24 -25.57
C ASP A 79 -0.20 6.81 -25.18
N CYS A 80 -0.11 6.47 -23.89
CA CYS A 80 -0.58 5.19 -23.37
C CYS A 80 -2.06 4.95 -23.73
N GLN A 81 -2.93 5.93 -23.49
CA GLN A 81 -4.36 5.81 -23.80
C GLN A 81 -4.64 5.61 -25.30
N ARG A 82 -3.84 6.21 -26.18
CA ARG A 82 -3.98 6.08 -27.64
C ARG A 82 -3.51 4.72 -28.17
N ARG A 83 -2.45 4.16 -27.56
CA ARG A 83 -1.87 2.86 -27.97
C ARG A 83 -2.57 1.66 -27.34
N PHE A 84 -3.24 1.85 -26.20
CA PHE A 84 -3.90 0.77 -25.49
C PHE A 84 -5.26 0.43 -26.13
N PRO A 85 -5.61 -0.86 -26.31
CA PRO A 85 -6.91 -1.25 -26.84
C PRO A 85 -8.05 -0.79 -25.91
N PRO A 86 -9.30 -0.63 -26.40
CA PRO A 86 -10.44 -0.31 -25.55
C PRO A 86 -10.55 -1.27 -24.36
N PHE A 87 -10.73 -0.72 -23.16
CA PHE A 87 -10.80 -1.46 -21.92
C PHE A 87 -11.92 -0.94 -21.02
N ASP A 88 -12.39 -1.81 -20.13
CA ASP A 88 -13.32 -1.41 -19.08
C ASP A 88 -12.52 -0.74 -17.94
N LYS A 89 -12.78 0.55 -17.72
CA LYS A 89 -12.13 1.36 -16.68
C LYS A 89 -12.35 0.79 -15.28
N HIS A 90 -13.49 0.14 -15.01
CA HIS A 90 -13.75 -0.48 -13.71
C HIS A 90 -12.85 -1.70 -13.47
N VAL A 91 -12.54 -2.45 -14.53
CA VAL A 91 -11.64 -3.60 -14.46
C VAL A 91 -10.23 -3.14 -14.12
N VAL A 92 -9.72 -2.15 -14.86
CA VAL A 92 -8.40 -1.56 -14.61
C VAL A 92 -8.33 -0.97 -13.21
N SER A 93 -9.36 -0.24 -12.80
CA SER A 93 -9.46 0.30 -11.45
C SER A 93 -9.37 -0.81 -10.40
N ASN A 94 -10.08 -1.92 -10.54
CA ASN A 94 -10.07 -2.97 -9.52
C ASN A 94 -8.75 -3.74 -9.48
N LEU A 95 -8.17 -4.07 -10.64
CA LEU A 95 -6.93 -4.85 -10.74
C LEU A 95 -5.70 -4.09 -10.23
N LEU A 96 -5.63 -2.79 -10.54
CA LEU A 96 -4.42 -1.98 -10.41
C LEU A 96 -4.58 -0.85 -9.39
N CYS A 97 -5.74 -0.72 -8.72
CA CYS A 97 -5.83 0.19 -7.60
C CYS A 97 -4.86 -0.24 -6.51
N HIS A 98 -4.00 0.70 -6.15
CA HIS A 98 -3.10 0.56 -5.03
C HIS A 98 -3.88 0.69 -3.72
N ASP A 99 -3.68 -0.24 -2.79
CA ASP A 99 -4.16 -0.09 -1.41
C ASP A 99 -3.40 1.05 -0.69
N PHE A 100 -2.14 1.28 -1.10
CA PHE A 100 -1.21 2.33 -0.67
C PHE A 100 -0.10 2.45 -1.73
N PRO A 101 0.66 3.55 -1.83
CA PRO A 101 1.71 3.68 -2.85
C PRO A 101 2.79 2.58 -2.79
N PRO A 102 3.31 2.08 -3.93
CA PRO A 102 4.41 1.13 -3.95
C PRO A 102 5.67 1.70 -3.29
N SER A 103 6.41 0.84 -2.58
CA SER A 103 7.73 1.20 -2.03
C SER A 103 8.75 1.45 -3.14
N ASP A 104 9.77 2.27 -2.84
CA ASP A 104 10.85 2.54 -3.80
C ASP A 104 11.63 1.27 -4.15
N SER A 105 11.78 0.35 -3.19
CA SER A 105 12.37 -0.97 -3.44
C SER A 105 11.56 -1.74 -4.49
N ARG A 106 10.23 -1.75 -4.36
CA ARG A 106 9.36 -2.42 -5.34
C ARG A 106 9.39 -1.73 -6.70
N LYS A 107 9.46 -0.40 -6.75
CA LYS A 107 9.65 0.35 -8.00
C LYS A 107 10.96 -0.03 -8.68
N ARG A 108 12.07 -0.12 -7.93
CA ARG A 108 13.38 -0.55 -8.47
C ARG A 108 13.34 -1.98 -9.00
N GLU A 109 12.76 -2.91 -8.25
CA GLU A 109 12.62 -4.31 -8.69
C GLU A 109 11.84 -4.40 -10.00
N ARG A 110 10.73 -3.67 -10.08
CA ARG A 110 9.92 -3.58 -11.31
C ARG A 110 10.74 -3.05 -12.48
N MET A 111 11.56 -2.01 -12.29
CA MET A 111 12.41 -1.47 -13.35
C MET A 111 13.40 -2.51 -13.89
N LEU A 112 14.05 -3.27 -13.02
CA LEU A 112 14.95 -4.35 -13.41
C LEU A 112 14.23 -5.42 -14.24
N VAL A 113 13.01 -5.79 -13.85
CA VAL A 113 12.19 -6.77 -14.57
C VAL A 113 11.83 -6.26 -15.97
N LEU A 114 11.41 -5.00 -16.08
CA LEU A 114 11.05 -4.40 -17.37
C LEU A 114 12.27 -4.31 -18.29
N GLN A 115 13.44 -3.96 -17.76
CA GLN A 115 14.70 -3.92 -18.51
C GLN A 115 15.06 -5.30 -19.06
N GLN A 116 14.95 -6.36 -18.26
CA GLN A 116 15.21 -7.74 -18.70
C GLN A 116 14.25 -8.23 -19.78
N CYS A 117 13.05 -7.64 -19.86
CA CYS A 117 12.05 -8.00 -20.85
C CYS A 117 12.14 -7.16 -22.13
N CYS A 118 12.95 -6.09 -22.14
CA CYS A 118 13.21 -5.33 -23.35
C CYS A 118 14.18 -6.15 -24.22
N PRO A 119 13.81 -6.51 -25.46
CA PRO A 119 14.73 -7.24 -26.33
C PRO A 119 15.97 -6.38 -26.60
N ASP A 120 17.16 -7.01 -26.60
CA ASP A 120 18.44 -6.40 -27.03
C ASP A 120 18.37 -6.04 -28.52
N THR A 121 17.63 -4.99 -28.86
CA THR A 121 17.71 -4.39 -30.19
C THR A 121 18.96 -3.54 -30.24
N SER A 122 20.05 -4.20 -30.68
CA SER A 122 21.36 -3.68 -31.08
C SER A 122 22.42 -3.45 -30.01
N GLY A 123 23.31 -4.44 -29.86
CA GLY A 123 24.70 -4.26 -29.38
C GLY A 123 24.87 -3.90 -27.90
N GLU A 124 26.01 -4.28 -27.34
CA GLU A 124 26.41 -3.89 -25.98
C GLU A 124 26.27 -2.37 -25.82
N HIS A 125 25.40 -1.95 -24.89
CA HIS A 125 25.11 -0.55 -24.50
C HIS A 125 24.09 0.26 -25.32
N ALA A 126 23.03 -0.34 -25.87
CA ALA A 126 21.83 0.45 -26.20
C ALA A 126 21.14 0.91 -24.90
N ASP A 127 21.14 2.22 -24.62
CA ASP A 127 20.38 2.79 -23.51
C ASP A 127 18.89 2.48 -23.68
N ILE A 128 18.35 1.63 -22.80
CA ILE A 128 16.92 1.29 -22.80
C ILE A 128 16.14 2.58 -22.51
N THR A 129 15.37 3.03 -23.49
CA THR A 129 14.59 4.27 -23.36
C THR A 129 13.41 4.09 -22.40
N LEU A 130 12.98 5.18 -21.76
CA LEU A 130 11.77 5.19 -20.93
C LEU A 130 10.54 4.71 -21.71
N ASP A 131 10.43 5.09 -22.99
CA ASP A 131 9.35 4.67 -23.87
C ASP A 131 9.31 3.14 -24.07
N ALA A 132 10.48 2.49 -24.21
CA ALA A 132 10.55 1.04 -24.34
C ALA A 132 10.08 0.33 -23.06
N LEU A 133 10.47 0.86 -21.90
CA LEU A 133 10.04 0.34 -20.60
C LEU A 133 8.54 0.54 -20.36
N GLN A 134 8.00 1.71 -20.74
CA GLN A 134 6.58 1.99 -20.69
C GLN A 134 5.80 1.07 -21.64
N GLU A 135 6.31 0.78 -22.83
CA GLU A 135 5.69 -0.16 -23.76
C GLU A 135 5.63 -1.58 -23.18
N GLN A 136 6.74 -2.06 -22.60
CA GLN A 136 6.76 -3.37 -21.98
C GLN A 136 5.80 -3.47 -20.79
N ALA A 137 5.70 -2.40 -19.99
CA ALA A 137 4.71 -2.32 -18.93
C ALA A 137 3.27 -2.35 -19.44
N ARG A 138 2.97 -1.63 -20.54
CA ARG A 138 1.64 -1.66 -21.19
C ARG A 138 1.28 -3.06 -21.64
N ILE A 139 2.22 -3.80 -22.23
CA ILE A 139 2.01 -5.20 -22.64
C ILE A 139 1.63 -6.04 -21.41
N GLY A 140 2.37 -5.93 -20.31
CA GLY A 140 2.06 -6.66 -19.07
C GLY A 140 0.67 -6.33 -18.51
N VAL A 141 0.29 -5.06 -18.48
CA VAL A 141 -1.06 -4.63 -18.04
C VAL A 141 -2.15 -5.12 -18.99
N ARG A 142 -1.92 -5.08 -20.30
CA ARG A 142 -2.84 -5.59 -21.31
C ARG A 142 -3.07 -7.08 -21.14
N ASP A 143 -2.00 -7.86 -21.02
CA ASP A 143 -2.08 -9.31 -20.89
C ASP A 143 -2.78 -9.71 -19.59
N LEU A 144 -2.61 -8.92 -18.52
CA LEU A 144 -3.35 -9.06 -17.27
C LEU A 144 -4.87 -8.84 -17.46
N ILE A 145 -5.26 -7.76 -18.15
CA ILE A 145 -6.67 -7.43 -18.39
C ILE A 145 -7.34 -8.47 -19.32
N LEU A 146 -6.60 -8.99 -20.28
CA LEU A 146 -7.08 -9.98 -21.24
C LEU A 146 -6.97 -11.43 -20.72
N ALA A 147 -6.52 -11.62 -19.48
CA ALA A 147 -6.37 -12.95 -18.89
C ALA A 147 -7.72 -13.72 -18.96
N PRO A 148 -7.76 -14.95 -19.52
CA PRO A 148 -9.00 -15.67 -19.77
C PRO A 148 -9.90 -15.87 -18.52
N ASN A 149 -9.27 -16.03 -17.36
CA ASN A 149 -9.97 -16.20 -16.08
C ASN A 149 -10.73 -14.94 -15.69
N LEU A 150 -10.13 -13.77 -15.93
CA LEU A 150 -10.72 -12.47 -15.67
C LEU A 150 -11.84 -12.16 -16.66
N VAL A 151 -11.67 -12.47 -17.95
CA VAL A 151 -12.72 -12.26 -18.97
C VAL A 151 -13.98 -13.08 -18.65
N LYS A 152 -13.83 -14.34 -18.23
CA LYS A 152 -14.94 -15.18 -17.75
C LYS A 152 -15.59 -14.62 -16.48
N PHE A 153 -14.78 -14.11 -15.56
CA PHE A 153 -15.22 -13.51 -14.30
C PHE A 153 -16.06 -12.24 -14.51
N LEU A 154 -15.64 -11.37 -15.44
CA LEU A 154 -16.32 -10.11 -15.75
C LEU A 154 -17.62 -10.29 -16.55
N ALA A 155 -17.73 -11.37 -17.32
CA ALA A 155 -18.94 -11.71 -18.08
C ALA A 155 -20.17 -11.98 -17.17
N GLY A 156 -19.95 -12.35 -15.90
CA GLY A 156 -21.01 -12.65 -14.92
C GLY A 156 -21.69 -11.44 -14.27
N LYS A 157 -21.27 -10.20 -14.62
CA LYS A 157 -21.83 -8.89 -14.22
C LYS A 157 -22.78 -8.90 -13.00
N THR A 158 -22.27 -8.72 -11.78
CA THR A 158 -23.09 -8.14 -10.68
C THR A 158 -22.32 -7.68 -9.45
N ALA A 159 -21.11 -8.18 -9.16
CA ALA A 159 -20.36 -7.75 -7.98
C ALA A 159 -19.02 -7.09 -8.35
N ARG A 160 -18.74 -5.90 -7.79
CA ARG A 160 -17.42 -5.24 -7.88
C ARG A 160 -16.30 -6.08 -7.26
N TYR A 161 -16.65 -7.04 -6.40
CA TYR A 161 -15.76 -7.88 -5.59
C TYR A 161 -16.39 -9.28 -5.50
N LEU A 162 -15.71 -10.36 -5.92
CA LEU A 162 -16.14 -11.72 -5.60
C LEU A 162 -15.50 -12.15 -4.28
N HIS A 163 -16.33 -12.78 -3.45
CA HIS A 163 -15.89 -13.43 -2.23
C HIS A 163 -15.95 -14.93 -2.39
N PHE A 164 -14.92 -15.59 -1.88
CA PHE A 164 -14.83 -17.05 -1.85
C PHE A 164 -14.64 -17.47 -0.40
N VAL A 165 -15.09 -18.69 -0.09
CA VAL A 165 -15.08 -19.21 1.27
C VAL A 165 -14.44 -20.58 1.28
N VAL A 166 -13.54 -20.79 2.23
CA VAL A 166 -12.83 -22.03 2.46
C VAL A 166 -13.12 -22.50 3.88
N ASP A 167 -13.45 -23.79 4.01
CA ASP A 167 -13.65 -24.45 5.29
C ASP A 167 -12.29 -24.93 5.83
N PRO A 168 -11.79 -24.36 6.93
CA PRO A 168 -10.52 -24.74 7.54
C PRO A 168 -10.46 -26.18 8.06
N SER A 169 -11.62 -26.85 8.24
CA SER A 169 -11.68 -28.26 8.65
C SER A 169 -11.26 -29.26 7.55
N LYS A 170 -10.93 -28.77 6.36
CA LYS A 170 -10.47 -29.56 5.22
C LYS A 170 -9.11 -29.06 4.76
N PRO A 171 -8.32 -29.89 4.04
CA PRO A 171 -7.10 -29.42 3.40
C PRO A 171 -7.34 -28.16 2.57
N ILE A 172 -6.40 -27.23 2.65
CA ILE A 172 -6.47 -25.94 1.97
C ILE A 172 -5.39 -25.92 0.89
N TRP A 173 -5.83 -25.73 -0.34
CA TRP A 173 -5.01 -25.61 -1.53
C TRP A 173 -4.99 -24.17 -2.01
N GLY A 174 -3.82 -23.72 -2.45
CA GLY A 174 -3.56 -22.37 -2.89
C GLY A 174 -3.21 -22.34 -4.37
N LEU A 175 -3.56 -21.24 -5.02
CA LEU A 175 -3.09 -20.91 -6.37
C LEU A 175 -2.27 -19.63 -6.29
N SER A 176 -1.23 -19.54 -7.11
CA SER A 176 -0.41 -18.34 -7.25
C SER A 176 -0.46 -17.81 -8.68
N ALA A 177 -0.42 -16.50 -8.82
CA ALA A 177 -0.23 -15.83 -10.09
C ALA A 177 0.95 -14.86 -9.99
N THR A 178 1.62 -14.61 -11.11
CA THR A 178 2.76 -13.70 -11.17
C THR A 178 2.41 -12.49 -12.02
N PHE A 179 2.76 -11.31 -11.55
CA PHE A 179 2.63 -10.06 -12.29
C PHE A 179 3.90 -9.22 -12.06
N GLU A 180 4.57 -8.79 -13.14
CA GLU A 180 5.86 -8.06 -13.07
C GLU A 180 6.87 -8.71 -12.10
N ASN A 181 7.04 -10.03 -12.23
CA ASN A 181 7.88 -10.90 -11.39
C ASN A 181 7.50 -10.98 -9.89
N ALA A 182 6.43 -10.30 -9.47
CA ALA A 182 5.88 -10.45 -8.14
C ALA A 182 4.88 -11.60 -8.08
N ARG A 183 5.11 -12.55 -7.16
CA ARG A 183 4.17 -13.65 -6.88
C ARG A 183 3.06 -13.20 -5.93
N TYR A 184 1.82 -13.32 -6.38
CA TYR A 184 0.61 -13.09 -5.61
C TYR A 184 -0.14 -14.39 -5.35
N LEU A 185 -0.86 -14.46 -4.24
CA LEU A 185 -1.86 -15.49 -4.06
C LEU A 185 -3.06 -15.17 -4.95
N GLN A 186 -3.44 -16.11 -5.80
CA GLN A 186 -4.61 -16.01 -6.64
C GLN A 186 -5.89 -16.33 -5.88
N GLY A 187 -5.83 -17.34 -5.02
CA GLY A 187 -6.97 -17.78 -4.21
C GLY A 187 -6.68 -19.01 -3.39
N LEU A 188 -7.63 -19.34 -2.51
CA LEU A 188 -7.63 -20.54 -1.68
C LEU A 188 -8.86 -21.40 -1.99
N SER A 189 -8.72 -22.72 -1.91
CA SER A 189 -9.78 -23.70 -2.20
C SER A 189 -9.63 -24.94 -1.32
N ASN A 190 -10.75 -25.59 -0.97
CA ASN A 190 -10.70 -26.93 -0.37
C ASN A 190 -10.60 -28.07 -1.40
N LYS A 191 -10.55 -27.74 -2.70
CA LYS A 191 -10.38 -28.70 -3.77
C LYS A 191 -8.96 -28.64 -4.27
N ASP A 192 -8.35 -29.81 -4.42
CA ASP A 192 -7.15 -29.95 -5.22
C ASP A 192 -7.47 -29.57 -6.67
N GLY A 193 -6.61 -28.75 -7.25
CA GLY A 193 -6.76 -28.19 -8.58
C GLY A 193 -5.44 -28.30 -9.33
N LYS A 194 -5.53 -28.31 -10.66
CA LYS A 194 -4.32 -28.33 -11.50
C LYS A 194 -3.46 -27.09 -11.17
N ASN A 195 -2.18 -27.33 -10.85
CA ASN A 195 -1.20 -26.32 -10.40
C ASN A 195 -1.47 -25.72 -9.01
N ALA A 196 -2.36 -26.30 -8.21
CA ALA A 196 -2.52 -25.89 -6.82
C ALA A 196 -1.37 -26.43 -5.97
N PHE A 197 -0.96 -25.67 -4.97
CA PHE A 197 0.00 -26.11 -3.95
C PHE A 197 -0.72 -26.24 -2.61
N LEU A 198 -0.32 -27.23 -1.82
CA LEU A 198 -0.90 -27.46 -0.51
C LEU A 198 -0.45 -26.34 0.44
N VAL A 199 -1.41 -25.62 1.01
CA VAL A 199 -1.15 -24.54 1.98
C VAL A 199 -1.27 -25.08 3.40
N VAL A 200 -2.31 -25.88 3.64
CA VAL A 200 -2.54 -26.56 4.93
C VAL A 200 -2.91 -27.99 4.66
N SER A 201 -2.06 -28.91 5.12
CA SER A 201 -2.29 -30.36 5.03
C SER A 201 -3.21 -30.87 6.15
N ASP A 202 -3.03 -30.34 7.36
CA ASP A 202 -3.76 -30.75 8.55
C ASP A 202 -4.49 -29.55 9.17
N PRO A 203 -5.84 -29.55 9.22
CA PRO A 203 -6.64 -28.56 9.93
C PRO A 203 -6.20 -28.24 11.36
N GLN A 204 -5.55 -29.17 12.05
CA GLN A 204 -5.06 -28.96 13.41
C GLN A 204 -3.89 -27.96 13.50
N GLN A 205 -3.20 -27.69 12.38
CA GLN A 205 -2.12 -26.69 12.29
C GLN A 205 -2.61 -25.23 12.36
N LEU A 206 -3.93 -25.01 12.30
CA LEU A 206 -4.55 -23.68 12.33
C LEU A 206 -4.70 -23.12 13.75
N SER A 207 -3.85 -23.55 14.68
CA SER A 207 -4.13 -23.44 16.11
C SER A 207 -3.95 -22.03 16.68
N ASP A 208 -3.13 -21.17 16.06
CA ASP A 208 -2.71 -19.89 16.70
C ASP A 208 -3.23 -18.64 15.97
N GLY A 209 -3.82 -18.82 14.78
CA GLY A 209 -4.37 -17.74 13.96
C GLY A 209 -3.91 -17.78 12.51
N VAL A 210 -4.43 -16.83 11.73
CA VAL A 210 -4.09 -16.62 10.32
C VAL A 210 -3.27 -15.35 10.20
N TYR A 211 -2.09 -15.48 9.59
CA TYR A 211 -1.22 -14.37 9.23
C TYR A 211 -1.18 -14.23 7.72
N PHE A 212 -1.19 -13.03 7.20
CA PHE A 212 -0.92 -12.82 5.77
C PHE A 212 -0.14 -11.53 5.53
N ALA A 213 0.68 -11.56 4.48
CA ALA A 213 1.44 -10.43 3.98
C ALA A 213 0.79 -9.91 2.70
N SER A 214 0.66 -8.60 2.61
CA SER A 214 0.15 -7.90 1.42
C SER A 214 1.06 -6.75 1.04
N ASP A 215 1.20 -6.51 -0.27
CA ASP A 215 1.81 -5.29 -0.79
C ASP A 215 0.73 -4.31 -1.29
N HIS A 216 1.14 -3.25 -1.97
CA HIS A 216 0.26 -2.25 -2.58
C HIS A 216 -0.80 -2.84 -3.55
N LEU A 217 -0.56 -4.01 -4.14
CA LEU A 217 -1.42 -4.65 -5.14
C LEU A 217 -2.16 -5.88 -4.63
N GLY A 218 -1.75 -6.54 -3.56
CA GLY A 218 -2.52 -7.66 -3.03
C GLY A 218 -1.76 -8.59 -2.12
N VAL A 219 -2.40 -9.73 -1.81
CA VAL A 219 -1.83 -10.71 -0.88
C VAL A 219 -0.70 -11.49 -1.54
N ARG A 220 0.46 -11.52 -0.88
CA ARG A 220 1.70 -12.16 -1.35
C ARG A 220 1.90 -13.53 -0.73
N ALA A 221 1.52 -13.68 0.53
CA ALA A 221 1.69 -14.91 1.30
C ALA A 221 0.66 -15.00 2.43
N VAL A 222 0.33 -16.23 2.82
CA VAL A 222 -0.51 -16.57 3.98
C VAL A 222 0.23 -17.64 4.77
N SER A 223 0.19 -17.53 6.08
CA SER A 223 0.70 -18.51 7.03
C SER A 223 -0.34 -18.81 8.09
N PHE A 224 -0.29 -20.03 8.58
CA PHE A 224 -1.20 -20.58 9.56
C PHE A 224 -0.36 -21.05 10.75
N GLY A 225 -0.57 -20.43 11.93
CA GLY A 225 0.26 -20.70 13.11
C GLY A 225 1.53 -19.84 13.24
N GLU A 226 2.20 -19.96 14.40
CA GLU A 226 3.32 -19.12 14.84
C GLU A 226 4.70 -19.60 14.33
N THR A 227 4.82 -20.88 13.99
CA THR A 227 6.12 -21.58 13.85
C THR A 227 6.92 -21.25 12.58
N ASP A 228 6.30 -20.82 11.49
CA ASP A 228 7.02 -20.49 10.25
C ASP A 228 7.47 -19.02 10.16
N MET A 229 6.90 -18.15 10.99
CA MET A 229 6.94 -16.71 10.77
C MET A 229 7.92 -15.96 11.70
N THR A 230 8.32 -16.55 12.82
CA THR A 230 9.24 -15.95 13.81
C THR A 230 10.68 -15.78 13.30
N ARG A 231 11.08 -16.47 12.23
CA ARG A 231 12.44 -16.38 11.66
C ARG A 231 12.63 -15.27 10.64
N SER A 232 11.55 -14.71 10.07
CA SER A 232 11.61 -13.79 8.92
C SER A 232 11.05 -12.38 9.16
N SER A 233 10.67 -12.04 10.39
CA SER A 233 9.70 -10.95 10.67
C SER A 233 10.07 -9.94 11.74
N ASN A 234 11.28 -10.01 12.30
CA ASN A 234 11.75 -9.04 13.28
C ASN A 234 12.14 -7.69 12.66
N TYR A 235 12.09 -7.56 11.32
CA TYR A 235 12.45 -6.35 10.59
C TYR A 235 11.36 -5.97 9.60
N GLU A 236 11.15 -4.66 9.46
CA GLU A 236 10.18 -4.12 8.52
C GLU A 236 10.63 -4.40 7.10
N GLN A 237 9.71 -4.93 6.28
CA GLN A 237 9.96 -5.15 4.87
C GLN A 237 9.33 -4.00 4.06
N PRO A 238 10.09 -3.22 3.29
CA PRO A 238 9.58 -2.08 2.55
C PRO A 238 8.41 -2.41 1.62
N GLY A 239 7.23 -1.84 1.92
CA GLY A 239 6.02 -2.02 1.12
C GLY A 239 5.25 -3.31 1.37
N ILE A 240 5.62 -4.09 2.39
CA ILE A 240 4.87 -5.26 2.86
C ILE A 240 4.18 -4.92 4.18
N TRP A 241 2.91 -5.29 4.28
CA TRP A 241 2.12 -5.16 5.49
C TRP A 241 1.50 -6.48 5.89
N TRP A 242 1.56 -6.75 7.19
CA TRP A 242 1.10 -7.95 7.83
C TRP A 242 -0.28 -7.76 8.45
N THR A 243 -1.11 -8.79 8.39
CA THR A 243 -2.37 -8.85 9.13
C THR A 243 -2.43 -10.15 9.90
N PHE A 244 -2.90 -10.07 11.14
CA PHE A 244 -3.17 -11.22 11.99
C PHE A 244 -4.66 -11.27 12.35
N GLN A 245 -5.23 -12.46 12.29
CA GLN A 245 -6.57 -12.73 12.77
C GLN A 245 -6.54 -13.96 13.66
N ASN A 246 -6.96 -13.77 14.91
CA ASN A 246 -7.05 -14.85 15.87
C ASN A 246 -8.17 -15.81 15.47
N THR A 247 -7.83 -17.07 15.31
CA THR A 247 -8.78 -18.16 15.13
C THR A 247 -9.08 -18.75 16.50
N ASN A 248 -10.14 -18.26 17.15
CA ASN A 248 -10.54 -18.80 18.44
C ASN A 248 -10.85 -20.31 18.29
N ARG A 249 -10.01 -21.16 18.89
CA ARG A 249 -10.08 -22.63 18.80
C ARG A 249 -11.43 -23.22 19.23
N SER A 250 -12.24 -22.47 19.98
CA SER A 250 -13.53 -22.93 20.51
C SER A 250 -14.72 -22.70 19.58
N GLN A 251 -14.55 -22.01 18.45
CA GLN A 251 -15.64 -21.68 17.53
C GLN A 251 -15.32 -22.12 16.11
N ARG A 252 -16.34 -22.64 15.40
CA ARG A 252 -16.24 -22.88 13.96
C ARG A 252 -16.03 -21.53 13.27
N TYR A 253 -15.11 -21.50 12.32
CA TYR A 253 -14.84 -20.34 11.48
C TYR A 253 -14.63 -20.78 10.03
N PHE A 254 -14.63 -19.80 9.13
CA PHE A 254 -14.34 -19.95 7.72
C PHE A 254 -13.32 -18.91 7.30
N LEU A 255 -12.59 -19.20 6.22
CA LEU A 255 -11.70 -18.25 5.59
C LEU A 255 -12.39 -17.65 4.38
N LYS A 256 -12.76 -16.37 4.48
CA LYS A 256 -13.43 -15.62 3.42
C LYS A 256 -12.44 -14.65 2.77
N TRP A 257 -12.23 -14.76 1.48
CA TRP A 257 -11.26 -13.93 0.78
C TRP A 257 -11.86 -13.20 -0.42
N TYR A 258 -11.27 -12.07 -0.78
CA TYR A 258 -11.68 -11.20 -1.89
C TYR A 258 -10.71 -11.33 -3.07
N SER A 259 -11.25 -11.51 -4.28
CA SER A 259 -10.50 -11.50 -5.54
C SER A 259 -10.84 -10.32 -6.44
N ASP A 260 -9.82 -9.71 -7.04
CA ASP A 260 -9.98 -8.79 -8.17
C ASP A 260 -10.18 -9.52 -9.53
N GLY A 261 -10.29 -10.85 -9.50
CA GLY A 261 -10.42 -11.73 -10.67
C GLY A 261 -9.08 -12.27 -11.18
N PHE A 262 -7.96 -11.72 -10.72
CA PHE A 262 -6.61 -12.23 -11.01
C PHE A 262 -5.90 -12.70 -9.75
N LYS A 263 -5.97 -11.91 -8.67
CA LYS A 263 -5.30 -12.13 -7.40
C LYS A 263 -6.21 -11.86 -6.19
N MET A 264 -5.85 -12.48 -5.08
CA MET A 264 -6.44 -12.23 -3.78
C MET A 264 -5.95 -10.88 -3.26
N ARG A 265 -6.89 -10.09 -2.76
CA ARG A 265 -6.66 -8.72 -2.29
C ARG A 265 -6.86 -8.57 -0.79
N ASP A 266 -7.62 -9.48 -0.17
CA ASP A 266 -7.82 -9.53 1.26
C ASP A 266 -8.29 -10.92 1.72
N LEU A 267 -8.06 -11.26 2.99
CA LEU A 267 -8.41 -12.54 3.61
C LEU A 267 -8.95 -12.32 5.02
N HIS A 268 -10.10 -12.90 5.33
CA HIS A 268 -10.85 -12.69 6.57
C HIS A 268 -11.17 -14.02 7.26
N VAL A 269 -11.06 -14.05 8.58
CA VAL A 269 -11.59 -15.11 9.44
C VAL A 269 -13.00 -14.72 9.85
N VAL A 270 -13.99 -15.48 9.41
CA VAL A 270 -15.42 -15.20 9.66
C VAL A 270 -16.11 -16.37 10.37
N LYS A 271 -17.21 -16.11 11.09
CA LYS A 271 -17.96 -17.17 11.78
C LYS A 271 -18.98 -17.81 10.84
N SER A 272 -19.56 -17.02 9.95
CA SER A 272 -20.48 -17.44 8.90
C SER A 272 -19.98 -17.01 7.52
N PRO A 273 -20.19 -17.80 6.45
CA PRO A 273 -19.88 -17.39 5.08
C PRO A 273 -20.54 -16.06 4.66
N GLU A 274 -21.68 -15.74 5.27
CA GLU A 274 -22.49 -14.54 5.00
C GLU A 274 -22.00 -13.30 5.75
N ASP A 275 -21.06 -13.42 6.69
CA ASP A 275 -20.60 -12.32 7.52
C ASP A 275 -20.06 -11.16 6.67
N VAL A 276 -20.38 -9.94 7.10
CA VAL A 276 -19.87 -8.70 6.51
C VAL A 276 -18.40 -8.53 6.89
N LEU A 277 -17.56 -8.24 5.91
CA LEU A 277 -16.13 -8.06 6.11
C LEU A 277 -15.85 -6.69 6.72
N ALA A 278 -15.33 -6.67 7.95
CA ALA A 278 -14.84 -5.46 8.59
C ALA A 278 -13.41 -5.16 8.11
N PRO A 279 -12.98 -3.90 8.02
CA PRO A 279 -11.61 -3.57 7.70
C PRO A 279 -10.62 -4.19 8.70
N LEU A 280 -9.52 -4.72 8.19
CA LEU A 280 -8.48 -5.34 9.02
C LEU A 280 -7.35 -4.36 9.32
N ALA A 281 -6.76 -4.54 10.50
CA ALA A 281 -5.51 -3.92 10.88
C ALA A 281 -4.36 -4.50 10.04
N ARG A 282 -3.52 -3.62 9.52
CA ARG A 282 -2.30 -3.94 8.78
C ARG A 282 -1.10 -3.38 9.54
N TRP A 283 -0.02 -4.15 9.64
CA TRP A 283 1.11 -3.89 10.52
C TRP A 283 2.41 -3.90 9.72
N SER A 284 3.32 -2.98 9.98
CA SER A 284 4.62 -2.92 9.29
C SER A 284 5.56 -4.08 9.67
N LEU A 285 5.33 -4.66 10.84
CA LEU A 285 5.96 -5.87 11.36
C LEU A 285 4.89 -6.93 11.60
N LEU A 286 5.30 -8.18 11.84
CA LEU A 286 4.35 -9.13 12.41
C LEU A 286 3.81 -8.58 13.73
N PRO A 287 2.49 -8.66 13.97
CA PRO A 287 1.88 -8.08 15.15
C PRO A 287 2.54 -8.65 16.41
N PRO A 288 3.15 -7.82 17.28
CA PRO A 288 3.75 -8.30 18.51
C PRO A 288 2.66 -8.82 19.45
N ASN A 289 3.05 -9.68 20.41
CA ASN A 289 2.16 -10.08 21.50
C ASN A 289 1.59 -8.82 22.19
N PRO A 290 0.25 -8.66 22.26
CA PRO A 290 -0.41 -7.38 22.60
C PRO A 290 -0.17 -6.83 24.02
N GLU A 291 0.50 -7.57 24.92
CA GLU A 291 0.60 -7.18 26.34
C GLU A 291 1.47 -5.94 26.63
N ALA A 292 2.16 -5.37 25.64
CA ALA A 292 3.04 -4.20 25.84
C ALA A 292 2.98 -3.12 24.73
N ILE A 293 1.86 -2.99 24.00
CA ILE A 293 1.77 -2.06 22.86
C ILE A 293 0.86 -0.86 23.17
N TRP A 294 1.37 0.35 22.95
CA TRP A 294 0.61 1.59 23.01
C TRP A 294 0.19 2.03 21.61
N TYR A 295 -1.09 2.39 21.44
CA TYR A 295 -1.61 2.84 20.16
C TYR A 295 -1.68 4.37 20.07
N LEU A 296 -1.02 4.93 19.06
CA LEU A 296 -1.12 6.35 18.73
C LEU A 296 -1.73 6.53 17.35
N ASN A 297 -2.94 7.10 17.29
CA ASN A 297 -3.56 7.45 16.01
C ASN A 297 -2.93 8.75 15.45
N LEU A 298 -2.14 8.57 14.39
CA LEU A 298 -1.45 9.65 13.67
C LEU A 298 -2.34 10.33 12.62
N ASP A 299 -3.25 9.60 11.99
CA ASP A 299 -4.09 10.10 10.90
C ASP A 299 -5.57 9.77 11.14
N ASP A 300 -6.33 10.78 11.57
CA ASP A 300 -7.79 10.70 11.76
C ASP A 300 -8.56 10.78 10.43
N ARG A 301 -7.87 10.99 9.31
CA ARG A 301 -8.45 11.05 7.96
C ARG A 301 -8.59 9.68 7.30
N ALA A 302 -7.88 8.66 7.79
CA ALA A 302 -7.85 7.34 7.18
C ALA A 302 -9.25 6.69 7.18
N GLY A 303 -9.87 6.64 6.01
CA GLY A 303 -11.14 5.97 5.79
C GLY A 303 -10.97 4.45 5.89
N GLY A 304 -11.50 3.86 6.97
CA GLY A 304 -11.81 2.44 7.06
C GLY A 304 -10.64 1.50 7.38
N ARG A 305 -9.49 1.57 6.69
CA ARG A 305 -8.36 0.64 6.93
C ARG A 305 -7.34 1.21 7.90
N HIS A 306 -6.90 0.40 8.86
CA HIS A 306 -5.94 0.80 9.88
C HIS A 306 -4.54 0.26 9.54
N TYR A 307 -3.57 1.15 9.35
CA TYR A 307 -2.16 0.79 9.16
C TYR A 307 -1.38 1.20 10.40
N PHE A 308 -0.77 0.21 11.05
CA PHE A 308 0.00 0.34 12.27
C PHE A 308 1.47 0.20 11.95
N LYS A 309 2.20 1.29 12.17
CA LYS A 309 3.64 1.26 12.17
C LYS A 309 4.16 1.11 13.60
N VAL A 310 5.12 0.23 13.78
CA VAL A 310 5.77 0.03 15.08
C VAL A 310 6.86 1.08 15.26
N LEU A 311 6.87 1.71 16.44
CA LEU A 311 7.95 2.60 16.88
C LEU A 311 8.60 1.96 18.10
N GLU A 312 9.90 1.70 18.00
CA GLU A 312 10.70 1.21 19.11
C GLU A 312 11.22 2.40 19.92
N CYS A 313 10.96 2.44 21.23
CA CYS A 313 11.26 3.62 22.07
C CYS A 313 12.43 3.41 23.05
N GLU A 314 12.70 2.16 23.44
CA GLU A 314 13.56 1.83 24.60
C GLU A 314 14.87 1.13 24.23
N SER A 315 15.13 0.87 22.95
CA SER A 315 16.33 0.14 22.55
C SER A 315 17.60 1.00 22.68
N PRO A 316 18.68 0.46 23.29
CA PRO A 316 19.95 1.17 23.44
C PRO A 316 20.69 1.36 22.11
N GLU A 317 20.26 0.68 21.05
CA GLU A 317 20.81 0.79 19.70
C GLU A 317 20.22 1.98 18.92
N ILE A 318 19.22 2.65 19.48
CA ILE A 318 18.59 3.82 18.86
C ILE A 318 19.48 5.05 19.05
N THR A 319 19.81 5.70 17.95
CA THR A 319 20.68 6.89 17.87
C THR A 319 19.90 8.19 17.71
N GLY A 320 18.62 8.10 17.33
CA GLY A 320 17.78 9.25 17.06
C GLY A 320 16.37 8.87 16.66
N TYR A 321 15.53 9.88 16.44
CA TYR A 321 14.19 9.71 15.89
C TYR A 321 13.94 10.73 14.80
N SER A 322 13.09 10.39 13.84
CA SER A 322 12.57 11.35 12.86
C SER A 322 11.06 11.39 12.84
N ALA A 323 10.51 12.59 12.74
CA ALA A 323 9.09 12.81 12.53
C ALA A 323 8.81 13.40 11.15
N CYS A 324 7.94 12.73 10.39
CA CYS A 324 7.42 13.18 9.11
C CYS A 324 6.12 13.95 9.32
N LEU A 325 6.15 15.23 9.00
CA LEU A 325 5.01 16.14 9.13
C LEU A 325 4.50 16.51 7.75
N LEU A 326 3.21 16.34 7.48
CA LEU A 326 2.54 16.87 6.29
C LEU A 326 1.43 17.81 6.74
N ASP A 327 1.44 19.06 6.29
CA ASP A 327 0.35 19.99 6.60
C ASP A 327 0.08 20.12 8.11
N GLU A 328 1.16 20.12 8.90
CA GLU A 328 1.15 20.15 10.36
C GLU A 328 0.66 18.85 11.05
N ASP A 329 0.24 17.82 10.31
CA ASP A 329 -0.08 16.49 10.84
C ASP A 329 1.14 15.59 10.86
N LEU A 330 1.31 14.86 11.96
CA LEU A 330 2.29 13.81 12.07
C LEU A 330 1.81 12.60 11.27
N LEU A 331 2.53 12.24 10.21
CA LEU A 331 2.21 11.08 9.38
C LEU A 331 2.99 9.83 9.76
N TYR A 332 4.21 10.01 10.25
CA TYR A 332 5.15 8.92 10.42
C TYR A 332 6.24 9.27 11.43
N LEU A 333 6.59 8.31 12.28
CA LEU A 333 7.73 8.36 13.18
C LEU A 333 8.70 7.23 12.82
N HIS A 334 9.99 7.52 12.91
CA HIS A 334 11.07 6.57 12.66
C HIS A 334 12.06 6.59 13.82
N SER A 335 12.48 5.41 14.28
CA SER A 335 13.63 5.23 15.17
C SER A 335 14.87 4.94 14.34
N HIS A 336 15.94 5.71 14.57
CA HIS A 336 17.20 5.65 13.83
C HIS A 336 18.18 4.70 14.50
N ARG A 337 18.87 3.87 13.74
CA ARG A 337 19.95 2.98 14.20
C ARG A 337 21.26 3.29 13.48
N GLU A 338 22.39 2.88 14.07
CA GLU A 338 23.69 3.04 13.43
C GLU A 338 23.74 2.26 12.10
N SER A 339 24.27 2.89 11.05
CA SER A 339 24.39 2.32 9.71
C SER A 339 23.08 1.92 9.01
N GLU A 340 21.95 2.52 9.40
CA GLU A 340 20.67 2.26 8.73
C GLU A 340 20.58 2.86 7.31
N ASP A 341 19.65 2.32 6.52
CA ASP A 341 19.33 2.86 5.20
C ASP A 341 18.35 4.04 5.32
N PHE A 342 18.73 5.20 4.76
CA PHE A 342 17.93 6.42 4.75
C PHE A 342 16.91 6.50 3.61
N SER A 343 16.69 5.42 2.87
CA SER A 343 15.73 5.41 1.76
C SER A 343 14.29 5.71 2.19
N PHE A 344 13.91 5.46 3.45
CA PHE A 344 12.58 5.79 3.99
C PHE A 344 12.22 7.27 3.92
N TYR A 345 13.20 8.19 3.87
CA TYR A 345 12.94 9.62 3.64
C TYR A 345 12.36 9.89 2.25
N ARG A 346 12.66 9.02 1.28
CA ARG A 346 12.17 9.08 -0.10
C ARG A 346 10.92 8.25 -0.33
N GLU A 347 10.66 7.27 0.55
CA GLU A 347 9.48 6.40 0.45
C GLU A 347 8.16 7.18 0.61
N GLY A 348 7.27 7.00 -0.35
CA GLY A 348 5.93 7.61 -0.38
C GLY A 348 5.81 8.89 -1.22
N ARG A 349 6.61 9.04 -2.29
CA ARG A 349 6.44 10.09 -3.32
C ARG A 349 4.97 10.34 -3.68
N GLY A 350 4.62 11.61 -3.90
CA GLY A 350 3.25 12.13 -3.90
C GLY A 350 3.10 13.16 -2.79
N ASP A 351 2.07 13.04 -1.95
CA ASP A 351 1.80 13.93 -0.81
C ASP A 351 3.01 14.18 0.11
N ARG A 352 3.95 13.22 0.23
CA ARG A 352 5.17 13.37 1.04
C ARG A 352 6.26 14.23 0.41
N LEU A 353 6.13 14.67 -0.85
CA LEU A 353 6.98 15.73 -1.40
C LEU A 353 6.80 17.05 -0.62
N HIS A 354 5.72 17.18 0.13
CA HIS A 354 5.45 18.33 1.00
C HIS A 354 5.71 18.02 2.47
N ALA A 355 6.20 16.81 2.77
CA ALA A 355 6.47 16.44 4.14
C ALA A 355 7.77 17.08 4.62
N VAL A 356 7.72 17.67 5.81
CA VAL A 356 8.89 18.14 6.54
C VAL A 356 9.33 17.01 7.48
N TRP A 357 10.61 16.69 7.44
CA TRP A 357 11.21 15.75 8.37
C TRP A 357 11.98 16.49 9.47
N LEU A 358 11.67 16.19 10.72
CA LEU A 358 12.38 16.71 11.89
C LEU A 358 13.17 15.58 12.53
N TYR A 359 14.49 15.74 12.62
CA TYR A 359 15.38 14.79 13.27
C TYR A 359 15.65 15.19 14.73
N PHE A 360 15.61 14.20 15.62
CA PHE A 360 15.77 14.33 17.06
C PHE A 360 16.87 13.36 17.51
N PRO A 361 18.12 13.81 17.70
CA PRO A 361 19.18 12.93 18.19
C PRO A 361 18.87 12.45 19.62
N VAL A 362 19.34 11.25 19.93
CA VAL A 362 19.24 10.59 21.23
C VAL A 362 20.66 10.34 21.74
N GLU A 363 20.97 10.84 22.93
CA GLU A 363 22.26 10.60 23.56
C GLU A 363 22.36 9.19 24.15
N LYS A 364 23.60 8.72 24.39
CA LYS A 364 23.83 7.47 25.11
C LYS A 364 23.13 7.50 26.48
N HIS A 365 22.26 6.53 26.75
CA HIS A 365 21.40 6.41 27.95
C HIS A 365 20.23 7.40 28.05
N GLU A 366 19.98 8.17 27.00
CA GLU A 366 18.70 8.85 26.81
C GLU A 366 17.70 7.88 26.18
N ARG A 367 16.45 7.90 26.65
CA ARG A 367 15.37 7.09 26.09
C ARG A 367 14.09 7.89 25.98
N ILE A 368 13.29 7.57 24.97
CA ILE A 368 11.92 8.08 24.85
C ILE A 368 11.04 7.15 25.68
N VAL A 369 10.32 7.72 26.63
CA VAL A 369 9.37 6.97 27.46
C VAL A 369 7.93 7.23 27.03
N GLU A 370 7.68 8.39 26.41
CA GLU A 370 6.34 8.80 26.02
C GLU A 370 6.36 9.67 24.75
N VAL A 371 5.35 9.46 23.91
CA VAL A 371 5.07 10.27 22.72
C VAL A 371 3.67 10.83 22.84
N TRP A 372 3.55 12.16 22.86
CA TRP A 372 2.27 12.84 23.03
C TRP A 372 1.87 13.60 21.75
N ARG A 373 0.59 13.46 21.36
CA ARG A 373 -0.03 14.26 20.28
C ARG A 373 -1.12 15.15 20.85
N LEU A 374 -1.00 16.45 20.64
CA LEU A 374 -2.05 17.41 20.99
C LEU A 374 -3.22 17.30 19.98
N ARG A 375 -4.40 16.86 20.45
CA ARG A 375 -5.59 16.62 19.60
C ARG A 375 -6.38 17.88 19.21
N ARG A 376 -6.22 19.00 19.91
CA ARG A 376 -6.88 20.30 19.59
C ARG A 376 -5.81 21.39 19.54
N ARG A 377 -5.59 22.00 18.37
CA ARG A 377 -4.56 23.02 18.18
C ARG A 377 -5.11 24.46 18.15
N PRO A 378 -4.41 25.43 18.77
CA PRO A 378 -4.46 26.84 18.37
C PRO A 378 -3.95 27.01 16.93
N LYS A 379 -4.42 28.03 16.21
CA LYS A 379 -4.28 28.21 14.75
C LYS A 379 -2.83 28.35 14.19
N PHE A 380 -1.77 28.15 14.97
CA PHE A 380 -0.42 28.63 14.61
C PHE A 380 0.75 27.69 14.96
N TRP A 381 0.52 26.47 15.47
CA TRP A 381 1.60 25.66 16.06
C TRP A 381 1.80 24.30 15.38
N ARG A 382 3.07 23.95 15.13
CA ARG A 382 3.54 22.67 14.58
C ARG A 382 4.29 21.91 15.68
N ASP A 383 3.58 21.23 16.58
CA ASP A 383 4.23 20.63 17.75
C ASP A 383 4.08 19.10 17.80
N ILE A 384 5.21 18.45 18.14
CA ILE A 384 5.30 17.09 18.66
C ILE A 384 6.04 17.20 19.99
N LEU A 385 5.46 16.68 21.07
CA LEU A 385 6.13 16.63 22.36
C LEU A 385 6.71 15.22 22.56
N LEU A 386 8.03 15.13 22.59
CA LEU A 386 8.77 13.92 22.96
C LEU A 386 9.33 14.10 24.37
N VAL A 387 8.90 13.27 25.32
CA VAL A 387 9.42 13.30 26.69
C VAL A 387 10.62 12.36 26.75
N ARG A 388 11.77 12.95 27.08
CA ARG A 388 13.06 12.27 27.18
C ARG A 388 13.40 12.01 28.64
N TYR A 389 13.86 10.80 28.95
CA TYR A 389 14.42 10.48 30.25
C TYR A 389 15.91 10.19 30.09
N LYS A 390 16.75 10.95 30.81
CA LYS A 390 18.17 10.64 30.97
C LYS A 390 18.31 9.98 32.34
N GLY A 391 18.71 8.71 32.36
CA GLY A 391 18.98 8.00 33.62
C GLY A 391 19.96 8.78 34.48
N ARG A 392 19.80 8.72 35.82
CA ARG A 392 20.82 9.26 36.72
C ARG A 392 22.13 8.53 36.44
N THR A 393 23.13 9.25 35.96
CA THR A 393 24.51 8.77 36.02
C THR A 393 24.87 8.74 37.50
N ASP A 394 25.02 7.56 38.08
CA ASP A 394 25.63 7.39 39.39
C ASP A 394 27.11 7.79 39.28
N GLY A 395 27.35 9.11 39.30
CA GLY A 395 28.66 9.70 39.53
C GLY A 395 28.90 9.80 41.03
N ASN A 396 29.37 8.70 41.63
CA ASN A 396 30.39 8.65 42.69
C ASN A 396 30.41 7.26 43.33
N ARG A 397 31.41 6.46 42.95
CA ARG A 397 32.13 5.59 43.86
C ARG A 397 33.58 6.01 43.87
#